data_AF-A0A093NQE7-F1
#
_entry.id   AF-A0A093NQE7-F1
#
_cell.length_a   1.000
_cell.length_b   1.000
_cell.length_c   1.000
_cell.angle_alpha   90.00
_cell.angle_beta   90.00
_cell.angle_gamma   90.00
#
_symmetry.space_group_name_H-M   'P 1'
#
loop_
_entity.id
_entity.type
_entity.pdbx_description
1 polymer ?
#
loop_
_entity_poly.entity_id
_entity_poly.type
_entity_poly.pdbx_seq_one_letter_code
_entity_poly.pdbx_strand_id
1 'polypeptide(L)'
;QADDFIRANACNKLTAIAEQIRYLQEQARKVLDEANRDADLHHVACNLVKKPGNIYYMYRRESGQRYFSILSPKEWGTSPHEFLGAYKLQHDMSWTPFEDIEKRDAEINVLDKLLSRQAALPPCTEPNFQGLTK
;
A
#
# COMPACT_ATOMS: atom_id res chain seq x y z
N GLN A 1 20.11 40.86 17.75
CA GLN A 1 19.98 39.74 18.70
C GLN A 1 18.54 39.19 18.76
N ALA A 2 17.54 39.96 19.21
CA ALA A 2 16.14 39.49 19.22
C ALA A 2 15.61 39.13 17.81
N ASP A 3 15.88 39.96 16.81
CA ASP A 3 15.48 39.70 15.41
C ASP A 3 16.14 38.44 14.82
N ASP A 4 17.38 38.15 15.23
CA ASP A 4 18.11 36.95 14.81
C ASP A 4 17.46 35.68 15.38
N PHE A 5 17.00 35.73 16.63
CA PHE A 5 16.24 34.63 17.24
C PHE A 5 14.87 34.44 16.58
N ILE A 6 14.16 35.53 16.26
CA ILE A 6 12.88 35.46 15.56
C ILE A 6 13.07 34.83 14.18
N ARG A 7 14.10 35.25 13.44
CA ARG A 7 14.45 34.68 12.14
C ARG A 7 14.79 33.20 12.25
N ALA A 8 15.66 32.81 13.18
CA ALA A 8 16.04 31.41 13.39
C ALA A 8 14.82 30.53 13.73
N ASN A 9 13.93 31.01 14.60
CA ASN A 9 12.71 30.30 14.95
C ASN A 9 11.75 30.17 13.76
N ALA A 10 11.59 31.23 12.97
CA ALA A 10 10.79 31.19 11.75
C ALA A 10 11.36 30.19 10.74
N CYS A 11 12.68 30.19 10.52
CA CYS A 11 13.34 29.22 9.64
C CYS A 11 13.11 27.78 10.11
N ASN A 12 13.27 27.48 11.40
CA ASN A 12 13.05 26.14 11.95
C ASN A 12 11.61 25.65 11.70
N LYS A 13 10.62 26.52 11.93
CA LYS A 13 9.21 26.20 11.66
C LYS A 13 8.94 25.96 10.17
N LEU A 14 9.50 26.80 9.30
CA LEU A 14 9.36 26.64 7.85
C LEU A 14 10.05 25.37 7.35
N THR A 15 11.19 24.97 7.91
CA THR A 15 11.85 23.70 7.61
C THR A 15 10.94 22.51 7.96
N ALA A 16 10.35 22.51 9.17
CA ALA A 16 9.42 21.45 9.57
C ALA A 16 8.19 21.37 8.65
N ILE A 17 7.62 22.51 8.26
CA ILE A 17 6.50 22.55 7.30
C ILE A 17 6.94 21.99 5.93
N ALA A 18 8.12 22.37 5.45
CA ALA A 18 8.64 21.89 4.17
C ALA A 18 8.85 20.37 4.17
N GLU A 19 9.33 19.80 5.27
CA GLU A 19 9.46 18.35 5.45
C GLU A 19 8.10 17.64 5.43
N GLN A 20 7.10 18.19 6.11
CA GLN A 20 5.74 17.65 6.08
C GLN A 20 5.13 17.70 4.67
N ILE A 21 5.31 18.80 3.93
CA ILE A 21 4.85 18.92 2.54
C ILE A 21 5.51 17.84 1.68
N ARG A 22 6.84 17.65 1.77
CA ARG A 22 7.56 16.61 1.03
C ARG A 22 7.04 15.22 1.36
N TYR A 23 6.78 14.95 2.64
CA TYR A 23 6.21 13.68 3.07
C TYR A 23 4.83 13.44 2.45
N LEU A 24 3.93 14.43 2.49
CA LEU A 24 2.59 14.33 1.90
C LEU A 24 2.64 14.15 0.38
N GLN A 25 3.56 14.82 -0.31
CA GLN A 25 3.78 14.65 -1.75
C GLN A 25 4.19 13.21 -2.08
N GLU A 26 5.09 12.63 -1.29
CA GLU A 26 5.52 11.24 -1.48
C GLU A 26 4.40 10.24 -1.18
N GLN A 27 3.56 10.51 -0.16
CA GLN A 27 2.35 9.71 0.08
C GLN A 27 1.38 9.78 -1.10
N ALA A 28 1.11 10.98 -1.63
CA ALA A 28 0.23 11.16 -2.78
C ALA A 28 0.77 10.42 -4.02
N ARG A 29 2.08 10.47 -4.28
CA ARG A 29 2.72 9.72 -5.37
C ARG A 29 2.47 8.22 -5.24
N LYS A 30 2.66 7.65 -4.05
CA LYS A 30 2.42 6.22 -3.79
C LYS A 30 0.98 5.83 -4.05
N VAL A 31 0.01 6.63 -3.58
CA VAL A 31 -1.42 6.38 -3.83
C VAL A 31 -1.73 6.37 -5.33
N LEU A 32 -1.16 7.29 -6.10
CA LEU A 32 -1.35 7.33 -7.56
C LEU A 32 -0.70 6.13 -8.26
N ASP A 33 0.51 5.75 -7.85
CA ASP A 33 1.21 4.58 -8.40
C ASP A 33 0.44 3.29 -8.11
N GLU A 34 -0.09 3.14 -6.89
CA GLU A 34 -0.95 2.03 -6.49
C GLU A 34 -2.24 1.98 -7.31
N ALA A 35 -2.94 3.11 -7.45
CA ALA A 35 -4.18 3.19 -8.23
C ALA A 35 -3.95 2.84 -9.71
N ASN A 36 -2.85 3.33 -10.30
CA ASN A 36 -2.48 3.02 -11.69
C ASN A 36 -2.17 1.53 -11.87
N ARG A 37 -1.41 0.94 -10.95
CA ARG A 37 -1.11 -0.50 -10.95
C ARG A 37 -2.37 -1.34 -10.79
N ASP A 38 -3.23 -0.99 -9.84
CA ASP A 38 -4.48 -1.72 -9.61
C ASP A 38 -5.40 -1.64 -10.82
N ALA A 39 -5.50 -0.46 -11.45
CA ALA A 39 -6.23 -0.30 -12.70
C ALA A 39 -5.64 -1.18 -13.82
N ASP A 40 -4.32 -1.17 -14.03
CA ASP A 40 -3.66 -2.04 -15.03
C ASP A 40 -3.98 -3.52 -14.80
N LEU A 41 -3.82 -4.01 -13.55
CA LEU A 41 -4.09 -5.40 -13.19
C LEU A 41 -5.57 -5.77 -13.34
N HIS A 42 -6.50 -4.86 -13.04
CA HIS A 42 -7.92 -5.09 -13.31
C HIS A 42 -8.22 -5.29 -14.79
N HIS A 43 -7.50 -4.59 -15.68
CA HIS A 43 -7.66 -4.71 -17.13
C HIS A 43 -6.91 -5.91 -17.75
N VAL A 44 -5.97 -6.55 -17.04
CA VAL A 44 -5.30 -7.76 -17.53
C VAL A 44 -6.33 -8.85 -17.84
N ALA A 45 -6.20 -9.46 -19.03
CA ALA A 45 -7.11 -10.48 -19.52
C ALA A 45 -7.20 -11.65 -18.53
N CYS A 46 -8.41 -12.14 -18.27
CA CYS A 46 -8.63 -13.29 -17.40
C CYS A 46 -9.82 -14.08 -17.94
N ASN A 47 -9.64 -15.38 -18.14
CA ASN A 47 -10.73 -16.25 -18.58
C ASN A 47 -11.74 -16.54 -17.45
N LEU A 48 -11.44 -16.10 -16.23
CA LEU A 48 -12.20 -16.36 -15.02
C LEU A 48 -12.67 -15.02 -14.44
N VAL A 49 -13.80 -15.03 -13.72
CA VAL A 49 -14.18 -13.88 -12.89
C VAL A 49 -13.16 -13.74 -11.76
N LYS A 50 -12.58 -12.54 -11.64
CA LYS A 50 -11.67 -12.19 -10.55
C LYS A 50 -12.45 -12.10 -9.24
N LYS A 51 -12.06 -12.87 -8.23
CA LYS A 51 -12.72 -12.96 -6.92
C LYS A 51 -11.72 -12.54 -5.82
N PRO A 52 -12.12 -11.65 -4.91
CA PRO A 52 -11.30 -11.34 -3.74
C PRO A 52 -10.89 -12.57 -2.93
N GLY A 53 -9.74 -12.48 -2.29
CA GLY A 53 -9.11 -13.56 -1.52
C GLY A 53 -8.26 -14.51 -2.34
N ASN A 54 -8.43 -14.55 -3.67
CA ASN A 54 -7.67 -15.44 -4.54
C ASN A 54 -6.34 -14.84 -4.99
N ILE A 55 -5.38 -15.73 -5.25
CA ILE A 55 -4.10 -15.41 -5.87
C ILE A 55 -4.22 -15.69 -7.37
N TYR A 56 -3.73 -14.74 -8.16
CA TYR A 56 -3.69 -14.79 -9.60
C TYR A 56 -2.23 -14.73 -10.07
N TYR A 57 -1.89 -15.61 -11.00
CA TYR A 57 -0.57 -15.74 -11.59
C TYR A 57 -0.61 -15.14 -13.00
N MET A 58 0.24 -14.16 -13.25
CA MET A 58 0.30 -13.42 -14.51
C MET A 58 1.33 -14.05 -15.44
N TYR A 59 0.92 -14.22 -16.70
CA TYR A 59 1.75 -14.77 -17.76
C TYR A 59 1.71 -13.90 -19.01
N ARG A 60 2.74 -14.04 -19.86
CA ARG A 60 2.83 -13.36 -21.16
C ARG A 60 2.84 -14.35 -22.31
N ARG A 61 1.86 -14.22 -23.21
CA ARG A 61 1.82 -14.98 -24.48
C ARG A 61 2.94 -14.53 -25.41
N GLU A 62 3.27 -15.35 -26.40
CA GLU A 62 4.19 -14.98 -27.48
C GLU A 62 3.76 -13.71 -28.22
N SER A 63 2.45 -13.44 -28.30
CA SER A 63 1.89 -12.19 -28.86
C SER A 63 2.16 -10.94 -28.01
N GLY A 64 2.74 -11.09 -26.81
CA GLY A 64 2.96 -10.02 -25.84
C GLY A 64 1.77 -9.76 -24.91
N GLN A 65 0.61 -10.38 -25.15
CA GLN A 65 -0.57 -10.19 -24.30
C GLN A 65 -0.36 -10.77 -22.90
N ARG A 66 -0.58 -9.94 -21.87
CA ARG A 66 -0.62 -10.35 -20.46
C ARG A 66 -1.97 -10.96 -20.12
N TYR A 67 -1.97 -12.05 -19.37
CA TYR A 67 -3.20 -12.65 -18.85
C TYR A 67 -2.98 -13.28 -17.47
N PHE A 68 -4.06 -13.40 -16.71
CA PHE A 68 -4.10 -14.07 -15.42
C PHE A 68 -4.60 -15.51 -15.52
N SER A 69 -4.05 -16.37 -14.66
CA SER A 69 -4.53 -17.70 -14.34
C SER A 69 -4.61 -17.90 -12.82
N ILE A 70 -5.37 -18.90 -12.39
CA ILE A 70 -5.37 -19.36 -11.00
C ILE A 70 -4.25 -20.38 -10.72
N LEU A 71 -3.67 -20.98 -11.77
CA LEU A 71 -2.61 -21.96 -11.65
C LEU A 71 -1.25 -21.28 -11.55
N SER A 72 -0.47 -21.66 -10.54
CA SER A 72 0.92 -21.24 -10.38
C SER A 72 1.85 -21.90 -11.40
N PRO A 73 3.08 -21.37 -11.61
CA PRO A 73 4.06 -22.02 -12.50
C PRO A 73 4.35 -23.48 -12.11
N LYS A 74 4.30 -23.79 -10.82
CA LYS A 74 4.51 -25.14 -10.28
C LYS A 74 3.35 -26.08 -10.62
N GLU A 75 2.12 -25.62 -10.48
CA GLU A 75 0.91 -26.41 -10.80
C GLU A 75 0.72 -26.57 -12.31
N TRP A 76 1.20 -25.60 -13.09
CA TRP A 76 1.17 -25.68 -14.54
C TRP A 76 2.08 -26.79 -15.09
N GLY A 77 3.16 -27.12 -14.38
CA GLY A 77 4.20 -28.03 -14.88
C GLY A 77 5.05 -27.33 -15.94
N THR A 78 4.83 -27.65 -17.21
CA THR A 78 5.48 -26.93 -18.32
C THR A 78 4.58 -25.77 -18.73
N SER A 79 4.82 -24.59 -18.14
CA SER A 79 4.11 -23.36 -18.55
C SER A 79 4.39 -23.08 -20.04
N PRO A 80 3.36 -22.89 -20.88
CA PRO A 80 3.55 -22.51 -22.28
C PRO A 80 4.04 -21.06 -22.43
N HIS A 81 3.94 -20.27 -21.36
CA HIS A 81 4.14 -18.83 -21.39
C HIS A 81 5.03 -18.36 -20.24
N GLU A 82 5.71 -17.23 -20.45
CA GLU A 82 6.58 -16.61 -19.46
C GLU A 82 5.78 -16.15 -18.24
N PHE A 83 6.28 -16.48 -17.04
CA PHE A 83 5.71 -16.03 -15.78
C PHE A 83 6.20 -14.61 -15.45
N LEU A 84 5.26 -13.71 -15.15
CA LEU A 84 5.57 -12.30 -14.84
C LEU A 84 5.46 -11.94 -13.37
N GLY A 85 4.64 -12.67 -12.61
CA GLY A 85 4.40 -12.37 -11.20
C GLY A 85 3.09 -12.94 -10.68
N ALA A 86 2.89 -12.86 -9.38
CA ALA A 86 1.67 -13.31 -8.72
C ALA A 86 1.11 -12.20 -7.83
N TYR A 87 -0.21 -12.11 -7.76
CA TYR A 87 -0.91 -11.05 -7.04
C TYR A 87 -2.16 -11.60 -6.35
N LYS A 88 -2.40 -11.21 -5.11
CA LYS A 88 -3.65 -11.46 -4.40
C LYS A 88 -4.61 -10.31 -4.65
N LEU A 89 -5.83 -10.63 -5.09
CA LEU A 89 -6.92 -9.65 -5.14
C LEU A 89 -7.51 -9.53 -3.73
N GLN A 90 -7.41 -8.34 -3.14
CA GLN A 90 -7.89 -8.08 -1.79
C GLN A 90 -9.40 -7.80 -1.76
N HIS A 91 -10.00 -7.82 -0.57
CA HIS A 91 -11.43 -7.57 -0.37
C HIS A 91 -11.86 -6.13 -0.68
N ASP A 92 -10.92 -5.18 -0.59
CA ASP A 92 -11.09 -3.79 -1.01
C ASP A 92 -10.85 -3.58 -2.52
N MET A 93 -10.68 -4.67 -3.28
CA MET A 93 -10.37 -4.68 -4.71
C MET A 93 -8.98 -4.14 -5.08
N SER A 94 -8.10 -3.89 -4.11
CA SER A 94 -6.69 -3.61 -4.38
C SER A 94 -5.93 -4.90 -4.72
N TRP A 95 -4.78 -4.77 -5.39
CA TRP A 95 -3.90 -5.90 -5.66
C TRP A 95 -2.67 -5.84 -4.77
N THR A 96 -2.31 -6.97 -4.17
CA THR A 96 -1.07 -7.11 -3.40
C THR A 96 -0.12 -8.07 -4.10
N PRO A 97 1.13 -7.67 -4.42
CA PRO A 97 2.16 -8.58 -4.93
C PRO A 97 2.37 -9.76 -4.00
N PHE A 98 2.72 -10.93 -4.55
CA PHE A 98 2.83 -12.17 -3.77
C PHE A 98 3.83 -12.06 -2.62
N GLU A 99 4.96 -11.41 -2.84
CA GLU A 99 5.98 -11.13 -1.83
C GLU A 99 5.48 -10.29 -0.64
N ASP A 100 4.44 -9.48 -0.84
CA ASP A 100 3.91 -8.56 0.17
C ASP A 100 2.65 -9.09 0.87
N ILE A 101 2.10 -10.24 0.45
CA ILE A 101 0.84 -10.79 0.99
C ILE A 101 0.95 -10.99 2.51
N GLU A 102 2.00 -11.65 2.98
CA GLU A 102 2.15 -11.98 4.41
C GLU A 102 2.24 -10.72 5.27
N LYS A 103 3.02 -9.74 4.81
CA LYS A 103 3.18 -8.44 5.49
C LYS A 103 1.84 -7.71 5.56
N ARG A 104 1.13 -7.61 4.43
CA ARG A 104 -0.16 -6.91 4.36
C ARG A 104 -1.23 -7.60 5.21
N ASP A 105 -1.30 -8.93 5.16
CA ASP A 105 -2.23 -9.70 6.00
C ASP A 105 -1.89 -9.51 7.49
N ALA A 106 -0.62 -9.45 7.88
CA ALA A 106 -0.21 -9.16 9.26
C ALA A 106 -0.63 -7.75 9.71
N GLU A 107 -0.43 -6.72 8.86
CA GLU A 107 -0.85 -5.35 9.13
C GLU A 107 -2.37 -5.23 9.32
N ILE A 108 -3.16 -5.86 8.45
CA ILE A 108 -4.63 -5.88 8.54
C ILE A 108 -5.06 -6.57 9.83
N ASN A 109 -4.46 -7.72 10.17
CA ASN A 109 -4.77 -8.43 11.41
C ASN A 109 -4.50 -7.60 12.68
N VAL A 110 -3.45 -6.77 12.67
CA VAL A 110 -3.17 -5.83 13.77
C VAL A 110 -4.26 -4.75 13.83
N LEU A 111 -4.66 -4.18 12.69
CA LEU A 111 -5.70 -3.16 12.62
C LEU A 111 -7.07 -3.70 13.08
N ASP A 112 -7.45 -4.90 12.66
CA ASP A 112 -8.70 -5.55 13.06
C ASP A 112 -8.77 -5.79 14.58
N LYS A 113 -7.63 -6.15 15.21
CA LYS A 113 -7.52 -6.25 16.67
C LYS A 113 -7.71 -4.91 17.38
N LEU A 114 -7.31 -3.81 16.76
CA LEU A 114 -7.51 -2.47 17.32
C LEU A 114 -8.96 -2.01 17.17
N LEU A 115 -9.58 -2.24 16.01
CA LEU A 115 -10.97 -1.90 15.74
C LEU A 115 -11.92 -2.71 16.64
N SER A 116 -11.69 -4.01 16.77
CA SER A 116 -12.50 -4.89 17.64
C SER A 116 -12.39 -4.54 19.13
N ARG A 117 -11.31 -3.88 19.56
CA ARG A 117 -11.12 -3.46 20.95
C ARG A 117 -11.98 -2.26 21.37
N GLN A 118 -12.73 -1.62 20.46
CA GLN A 118 -13.41 -0.34 20.74
C GLN A 118 -12.49 0.58 21.56
N ALA A 119 -11.27 0.83 21.05
CA ALA A 119 -10.43 1.86 21.62
C ALA A 119 -11.10 3.21 21.32
N ALA A 120 -12.06 3.60 22.17
CA ALA A 120 -12.45 4.98 22.27
C ALA A 120 -11.16 5.74 22.57
N LEU A 121 -10.71 6.57 21.63
CA LEU A 121 -9.71 7.57 21.96
C LEU A 121 -10.29 8.33 23.15
N PRO A 122 -9.57 8.42 24.29
CA PRO A 122 -10.03 9.25 25.39
C PRO A 122 -10.31 10.64 24.81
N PRO A 123 -11.37 11.34 25.25
CA PRO A 123 -11.64 12.69 24.76
C PRO A 123 -10.39 13.53 25.02
N CYS A 124 -9.64 13.84 23.97
CA CYS A 124 -8.46 14.69 24.04
C CYS A 124 -8.97 16.12 24.20
N THR A 125 -9.26 16.51 25.44
CA THR A 125 -9.63 17.88 25.76
C THR A 125 -8.42 18.82 25.67
N GLU A 126 -7.19 18.28 25.72
CA GLU A 126 -5.93 19.05 25.68
C GLU A 126 -4.82 18.29 24.94
N PRO A 127 -3.80 18.99 24.39
CA PRO A 127 -2.66 18.35 23.74
C PRO A 127 -1.86 17.50 24.74
N ASN A 128 -1.72 16.21 24.44
CA ASN A 128 -0.99 15.24 25.26
C ASN A 128 0.53 15.38 25.03
N PHE A 129 1.25 15.98 26.00
CA PHE A 129 2.71 16.10 25.98
C PHE A 129 3.44 15.00 26.79
N GLN A 130 2.75 13.93 27.24
CA GLN A 130 3.28 12.91 28.17
C GLN A 130 4.43 12.03 27.61
N GLY A 131 4.96 12.32 26.42
CA GLY A 131 6.15 11.65 25.86
C GLY A 131 7.40 12.52 25.78
N LEU A 132 7.32 13.82 26.07
CA LEU A 132 8.42 14.78 25.85
C LEU A 132 9.25 15.10 27.11
N THR A 133 8.88 14.54 28.26
CA THR A 133 9.55 14.76 29.55
C THR A 133 10.22 13.48 30.07
N LYS A 134 11.07 12.87 29.26
CA LYS A 134 12.08 11.92 29.75
C LYS A 134 13.47 12.49 29.53
#